data_AF-A0A529L5K6-F1
#
_entry.id   AF-A0A529L5K6-F1
#
_cell.length_a   1.000
_cell.length_b   1.000
_cell.length_c   1.000
_cell.angle_alpha   90.00
_cell.angle_beta   90.00
_cell.angle_gamma   90.00
#
_symmetry.space_group_name_H-M   'P 1'
#
loop_
_entity.id
_entity.type
_entity.pdbx_description
1 polymer ?
#
loop_
_entity_poly.entity_id
_entity_poly.type
_entity_poly.pdbx_seq_one_letter_code
_entity_poly.pdbx_strand_id
1 'polypeptide(L)'
;KVLTEALVEGMRIVGEDFRDGILFVPEVLLSANAMKAGMFILRPLLAATGAPKQGKMVIGTVKGDIHDIGKNLVGMMMEGAGFDVIDLGINNAVEKYLD
;
A
#
# COMPACT_ATOMS: atom_id res chain seq x y z
N LYS A 1 -9.73 -12.19 0.20
CA LYS A 1 -10.88 -11.80 1.04
C LYS A 1 -10.57 -10.56 1.87
N VAL A 2 -9.93 -10.65 3.05
CA VAL A 2 -9.73 -9.46 3.94
C VAL A 2 -9.06 -8.27 3.24
N LEU A 3 -7.99 -8.52 2.48
CA LEU A 3 -7.29 -7.44 1.78
C LEU A 3 -8.16 -6.80 0.68
N THR A 4 -8.55 -7.59 -0.31
CA THR A 4 -9.20 -7.08 -1.53
C THR A 4 -10.67 -6.71 -1.34
N GLU A 5 -11.43 -7.54 -0.62
CA GLU A 5 -12.90 -7.39 -0.51
C GLU A 5 -13.32 -6.53 0.69
N ALA A 6 -12.43 -6.31 1.67
CA ALA A 6 -12.76 -5.47 2.83
C ALA A 6 -11.92 -4.19 2.86
N LEU A 7 -10.59 -4.30 2.97
CA LEU A 7 -9.74 -3.12 3.13
C LEU A 7 -9.67 -2.25 1.88
N VAL A 8 -9.39 -2.85 0.72
CA VAL A 8 -9.33 -2.13 -0.57
C VAL A 8 -10.71 -1.60 -0.95
N GLU A 9 -11.74 -2.43 -0.82
CA GLU A 9 -13.11 -2.04 -1.15
C GLU A 9 -13.64 -0.92 -0.23
N GLY A 10 -13.33 -0.97 1.07
CA GLY A 10 -13.67 0.11 2.01
C GLY A 10 -13.03 1.43 1.61
N MET A 11 -11.76 1.42 1.19
CA MET A 11 -11.08 2.63 0.69
C MET A 11 -11.67 3.13 -0.64
N ARG A 12 -12.20 2.24 -1.50
CA ARG A 12 -12.91 2.63 -2.73
C ARG A 12 -14.15 3.45 -2.38
N ILE A 13 -14.98 2.96 -1.46
CA ILE A 13 -16.20 3.64 -1.00
C ILE A 13 -15.86 5.01 -0.39
N VAL A 14 -14.85 5.07 0.48
CA VAL A 14 -14.38 6.35 1.08
C VAL A 14 -13.97 7.36 0.01
N GLY A 15 -13.32 6.91 -1.07
CA GLY A 15 -12.95 7.78 -2.19
C GLY A 15 -14.15 8.30 -2.97
N GLU A 16 -15.17 7.46 -3.17
CA GLU A 16 -16.43 7.85 -3.82
C GLU A 16 -17.19 8.87 -2.98
N ASP A 17 -17.36 8.59 -1.68
CA ASP A 17 -18.06 9.47 -0.77
C ASP A 17 -17.34 10.82 -0.57
N PHE A 18 -16.00 10.85 -0.58
CA PHE A 18 -15.24 12.09 -0.54
C PHE A 18 -15.42 12.92 -1.81
N ARG A 19 -15.39 12.27 -2.99
CA ARG A 19 -15.65 12.93 -4.28
C ARG A 19 -17.06 13.51 -4.35
N ASP A 20 -18.03 12.78 -3.82
CA ASP A 20 -19.44 13.15 -3.87
C ASP A 20 -19.84 14.14 -2.75
N GLY A 21 -18.86 14.57 -1.93
CA GLY A 21 -19.05 15.57 -0.87
C GLY A 21 -19.76 15.05 0.38
N ILE A 22 -19.85 13.73 0.53
CA ILE A 22 -20.46 13.03 1.67
C ILE A 22 -19.46 12.95 2.84
N LEU A 23 -18.20 12.63 2.54
CA LEU A 23 -17.10 12.63 3.50
C LEU A 23 -16.17 13.83 3.30
N PHE A 24 -15.48 14.22 4.36
CA PHE A 24 -14.47 15.27 4.33
C PHE A 24 -13.11 14.71 4.74
N VAL A 25 -12.10 15.60 4.75
CA VAL A 25 -10.71 15.23 5.05
C VAL A 25 -10.56 14.45 6.37
N PRO A 26 -11.22 14.82 7.49
CA PRO A 26 -11.10 14.08 8.75
C PRO A 26 -11.52 12.61 8.63
N GLU A 27 -12.62 12.31 7.94
CA GLU A 27 -13.12 10.95 7.76
C GLU A 27 -12.22 10.13 6.83
N VAL A 28 -11.69 10.75 5.77
CA VAL A 28 -10.71 10.12 4.88
C VAL A 28 -9.44 9.74 5.65
N LEU A 29 -8.95 10.62 6.51
CA LEU A 29 -7.77 10.35 7.35
C LEU A 29 -8.03 9.23 8.37
N LEU A 30 -9.24 9.19 8.96
CA LEU A 30 -9.63 8.12 9.88
C LEU A 30 -9.64 6.76 9.17
N SER A 31 -10.25 6.68 7.99
CA SER A 31 -10.29 5.48 7.16
C SER A 31 -8.89 5.05 6.70
N ALA A 32 -8.03 6.00 6.33
CA ALA A 32 -6.63 5.73 5.99
C ALA A 32 -5.86 5.12 7.17
N ASN A 33 -6.09 5.59 8.40
CA ASN A 33 -5.48 5.00 9.60
C ASN A 33 -5.97 3.57 9.86
N ALA A 34 -7.27 3.31 9.68
CA ALA A 34 -7.82 1.96 9.80
C ALA A 34 -7.23 1.01 8.75
N MET A 35 -7.08 1.46 7.50
CA MET A 35 -6.41 0.74 6.43
C MET A 35 -4.96 0.39 6.80
N LYS A 36 -4.18 1.38 7.28
CA LYS A 36 -2.79 1.16 7.72
C LYS A 36 -2.70 0.14 8.86
N ALA A 37 -3.60 0.20 9.84
CA ALA A 37 -3.64 -0.76 10.94
C ALA A 37 -3.95 -2.19 10.44
N GLY A 38 -4.91 -2.34 9.52
CA GLY A 38 -5.22 -3.63 8.90
C GLY A 38 -4.03 -4.20 8.11
N MET A 39 -3.36 -3.35 7.33
CA MET A 39 -2.16 -3.74 6.56
C MET A 39 -1.00 -4.18 7.45
N PHE A 40 -0.80 -3.52 8.60
CA PHE A 40 0.23 -3.91 9.57
C PHE A 40 0.08 -5.36 10.03
N ILE A 41 -1.16 -5.83 10.19
CA ILE A 41 -1.47 -7.21 10.58
C ILE A 41 -1.32 -8.16 9.39
N LEU A 42 -1.79 -7.78 8.20
CA LEU A 42 -1.79 -8.67 7.03
C LEU A 42 -0.41 -8.92 6.43
N ARG A 43 0.50 -7.93 6.50
CA ARG A 43 1.83 -8.02 5.88
C ARG A 43 2.61 -9.30 6.24
N PRO A 44 2.86 -9.62 7.52
CA PRO A 44 3.61 -10.83 7.86
C PRO A 44 2.89 -12.13 7.45
N LEU A 45 1.55 -12.13 7.44
CA LEU A 45 0.76 -13.31 7.06
C LEU A 45 0.87 -13.60 5.56
N LEU A 46 0.91 -12.54 4.74
CA LEU A 46 1.09 -12.67 3.30
C LEU A 46 2.53 -13.03 2.93
N ALA A 47 3.53 -12.52 3.64
CA ALA A 47 4.92 -12.91 3.43
C ALA A 47 5.20 -14.38 3.83
N ALA A 48 4.47 -14.90 4.82
CA ALA A 48 4.63 -16.27 5.30
C ALA A 48 4.12 -17.37 4.35
N THR A 49 3.49 -17.02 3.21
CA THR A 49 2.91 -18.01 2.28
C THR A 49 3.96 -18.86 1.55
N GLY A 50 5.26 -18.61 1.75
CA GLY A 50 6.33 -19.53 1.36
C GLY A 50 6.56 -19.63 -0.14
N ALA A 51 6.24 -18.58 -0.89
CA ALA A 51 6.50 -18.54 -2.32
C ALA A 51 8.02 -18.70 -2.60
N PRO A 52 8.42 -19.43 -3.66
CA PRO A 52 9.81 -19.51 -4.09
C PRO A 52 10.37 -18.10 -4.34
N LYS A 53 11.66 -17.88 -4.07
CA LYS A 53 12.30 -16.59 -4.34
C LYS A 53 12.27 -16.30 -5.85
N GLN A 54 11.57 -15.25 -6.26
CA GLN A 54 11.40 -14.84 -7.65
C GLN A 54 12.43 -13.81 -8.11
N GLY A 55 12.92 -12.95 -7.21
CA GLY A 55 13.86 -11.89 -7.56
C GLY A 55 13.85 -10.74 -6.58
N LYS A 56 14.40 -9.60 -6.99
CA LYS A 56 14.41 -8.33 -6.24
C LYS A 56 13.54 -7.30 -6.95
N MET A 57 12.87 -6.47 -6.17
CA MET A 57 12.08 -5.34 -6.68
C MET A 57 12.41 -4.09 -5.89
N VAL A 58 12.58 -2.97 -6.56
CA VAL A 58 12.65 -1.64 -5.93
C VAL A 58 11.30 -0.95 -6.12
N ILE A 59 10.74 -0.37 -5.06
CA ILE A 59 9.47 0.37 -5.10
C ILE A 59 9.57 1.66 -4.29
N GLY A 60 8.85 2.70 -4.73
CA GLY A 60 8.75 3.98 -4.04
C GLY A 60 7.65 4.82 -4.70
N THR A 61 7.25 5.94 -4.10
CA THR A 61 6.48 6.96 -4.84
C THR A 61 7.43 7.97 -5.48
N VAL A 62 6.94 8.60 -6.56
CA VAL A 62 7.67 9.64 -7.29
C VAL A 62 7.75 10.93 -6.48
N LYS A 63 8.66 11.82 -6.89
CA LYS A 63 8.81 13.16 -6.29
C LYS A 63 7.48 13.91 -6.31
N GLY A 64 7.12 14.48 -5.16
CA GLY A 64 5.88 15.22 -4.93
C GLY A 64 4.72 14.37 -4.44
N ASP A 65 4.80 13.04 -4.52
CA ASP A 65 3.72 12.15 -4.09
C ASP A 65 3.99 11.58 -2.70
N ILE A 66 3.06 11.83 -1.77
CA ILE A 66 3.11 11.39 -0.38
C ILE A 66 2.19 10.20 -0.10
N HIS A 67 1.41 9.74 -1.08
CA HIS A 67 0.44 8.66 -0.89
C HIS A 67 1.16 7.30 -0.85
N ASP A 68 1.13 6.63 0.30
CA ASP A 68 1.88 5.40 0.53
C ASP A 68 1.04 4.12 0.49
N ILE A 69 -0.30 4.21 0.60
CA ILE A 69 -1.18 3.05 0.77
C ILE A 69 -1.07 2.07 -0.41
N GLY A 70 -1.23 2.56 -1.65
CA GLY A 70 -1.14 1.72 -2.85
C GLY A 70 0.26 1.12 -3.04
N LYS A 71 1.31 1.91 -2.77
CA LYS A 71 2.70 1.44 -2.80
C LYS A 71 2.94 0.31 -1.79
N ASN A 72 2.51 0.49 -0.54
CA ASN A 72 2.64 -0.51 0.51
C ASN A 72 1.88 -1.80 0.17
N LEU A 73 0.71 -1.68 -0.46
CA LEU A 73 -0.09 -2.81 -0.92
C LEU A 73 0.67 -3.64 -1.96
N VAL A 74 1.18 -2.99 -3.00
CA VAL A 74 1.96 -3.68 -4.04
C VAL A 74 3.22 -4.31 -3.43
N GLY A 75 3.95 -3.61 -2.57
CA GLY A 75 5.12 -4.15 -1.89
C GLY A 75 4.82 -5.45 -1.13
N MET A 76 3.77 -5.45 -0.32
CA MET A 76 3.32 -6.63 0.42
C MET A 76 2.91 -7.80 -0.48
N MET A 77 2.18 -7.52 -1.57
CA MET A 77 1.78 -8.55 -2.53
C MET A 77 3.01 -9.19 -3.20
N MET A 78 4.02 -8.39 -3.52
CA MET A 78 5.26 -8.87 -4.13
C MET A 78 6.12 -9.66 -3.15
N GLU A 79 6.19 -9.24 -1.88
CA GLU A 79 6.81 -10.02 -0.80
C GLU A 79 6.15 -11.42 -0.68
N GLY A 80 4.82 -11.48 -0.63
CA GLY A 80 4.09 -12.75 -0.60
C GLY A 80 4.23 -13.60 -1.87
N ALA A 81 4.51 -12.97 -3.02
CA ALA A 81 4.83 -13.64 -4.27
C ALA A 81 6.30 -14.10 -4.36
N GLY A 82 7.12 -13.86 -3.33
CA GLY A 82 8.50 -14.34 -3.25
C GLY A 82 9.55 -13.33 -3.73
N PHE A 83 9.21 -12.05 -3.87
CA PHE A 83 10.19 -11.00 -4.16
C PHE A 83 10.84 -10.45 -2.88
N ASP A 84 12.12 -10.13 -2.97
CA ASP A 84 12.82 -9.30 -1.99
C ASP A 84 12.60 -7.82 -2.36
N VAL A 85 11.75 -7.14 -1.58
CA VAL A 85 11.25 -5.79 -1.89
C VAL A 85 12.06 -4.74 -1.14
N ILE A 86 12.70 -3.85 -1.91
CA ILE A 86 13.42 -2.68 -1.44
C ILE A 86 12.50 -1.47 -1.57
N ASP A 87 12.03 -0.96 -0.45
CA ASP A 87 11.10 0.16 -0.40
C ASP A 87 11.84 1.48 -0.13
N LEU A 88 11.87 2.37 -1.12
CA LEU A 88 12.49 3.70 -1.03
C LEU A 88 11.62 4.70 -0.26
N GLY A 89 10.38 4.34 0.08
CA GLY A 89 9.44 5.20 0.79
C GLY A 89 8.68 6.13 -0.15
N ILE A 90 8.38 7.34 0.34
CA ILE A 90 7.61 8.35 -0.40
C ILE A 90 8.48 9.51 -0.89
N ASN A 91 7.99 10.23 -1.90
CA ASN A 91 8.57 11.48 -2.41
C ASN A 91 10.04 11.33 -2.85
N ASN A 92 10.32 10.33 -3.69
CA ASN A 92 11.67 10.03 -4.13
C ASN A 92 11.99 10.67 -5.49
N ALA A 93 13.16 11.31 -5.59
CA ALA A 93 13.72 11.73 -6.87
C ALA A 93 14.10 10.51 -7.73
N VAL A 94 14.15 10.66 -9.05
CA VAL A 94 14.39 9.55 -9.98
C VAL A 94 15.76 8.91 -9.75
N GLU A 95 16.75 9.72 -9.38
CA GLU A 95 18.13 9.29 -9.13
C GLU A 95 18.19 8.21 -8.04
N LYS A 96 17.35 8.33 -6.99
CA LYS A 96 17.31 7.36 -5.89
C LYS A 96 16.86 5.95 -6.32
N TYR A 97 16.24 5.80 -7.49
CA TYR A 97 15.87 4.48 -8.04
C TYR A 97 16.99 3.83 -8.85
N LEU A 98 18.01 4.60 -9.23
CA LEU A 98 19.14 4.16 -10.05
C LEU A 98 20.39 3.85 -9.23
N ASP A 99 20.47 4.40 -8.01
CA ASP A 99 21.50 4.12 -7.02
C ASP A 99 21.35 2.73 -6.38
#